data_AF-A0A154M6T2-F1
#
_entry.id   AF-A0A154M6T2-F1
#
_cell.length_a   1.000
_cell.length_b   1.000
_cell.length_c   1.000
_cell.angle_alpha   90.00
_cell.angle_beta   90.00
_cell.angle_gamma   90.00
#
_symmetry.space_group_name_H-M   'P 1'
#
loop_
_entity.id
_entity.type
_entity.pdbx_description
1 polymer ?
#
loop_
_entity_poly.entity_id
_entity_poly.type
_entity_poly.pdbx_seq_one_letter_code
_entity_poly.pdbx_strand_id
1 'polypeptide(L)'
;MSVNRRDLLRGAATAGALGLAWPLSSRMTVAQAEEAATRLGASWDEAPFTLGVASGDPVPYGIALWTRLAPKPMEFEQPLDDTVEVGWELATDRGFRRRVASGTVAATAGLGHSVHVPVSGLEPGSQYYYRFHALGKVSRIGRTRTAPVGPVRRVRFASANCQAFHDGFYAAHAGIAREELDFVVHLGDYIYEHGQVGGNPLRDHEGPEVLTLPSYRRRHALYKSDPSLRDAHAAHPWFVTWDDHEVVNDYSGTSPSLRARRSAAYQAWFEHMPVRPDHPSTPRIHRQRRWGDLLDLSILDLRQYRSAQNLPDGTILGADQKAWLKDQVTGAGEAWHCWVNSIMLSQLAKPGGGGYMFTDQWDGFLAERKEVLTHVAQSGLEDLVVITGDWHSAFVDDIRPDFADPATPVIGTEFTAHSVSSGAYSPEWNATNGPKMGAANPHLKYFEGNRYGYDVYEVTPRRWSTHLRVIGDRRDPRSPVSTLTTFHVDRGRPGSYEDRATITSPAQYRRH
;
A
#
# COMPACT_ATOMS: atom_id res chain seq x y z
N MET A 1 -41.86 28.53 -22.26
CA MET A 1 -40.59 28.79 -21.55
C MET A 1 -39.79 27.51 -21.55
N SER A 2 -38.76 27.44 -22.40
CA SER A 2 -37.86 26.29 -22.50
C SER A 2 -36.92 26.25 -21.30
N VAL A 3 -37.08 25.25 -20.44
CA VAL A 3 -36.12 24.98 -19.37
C VAL A 3 -34.95 24.18 -19.95
N ASN A 4 -33.75 24.71 -19.76
CA ASN A 4 -32.51 24.26 -20.35
C ASN A 4 -31.93 23.07 -19.58
N ARG A 5 -31.34 22.12 -20.31
CA ARG A 5 -30.75 20.84 -19.87
C ARG A 5 -29.60 20.97 -18.85
N ARG A 6 -29.18 22.20 -18.51
CA ARG A 6 -28.07 22.51 -17.59
C ARG A 6 -28.48 22.70 -16.12
N ASP A 7 -29.77 22.84 -15.81
CA ASP A 7 -30.24 22.98 -14.42
C ASP A 7 -30.65 21.65 -13.77
N LEU A 8 -30.70 20.56 -14.54
CA LEU A 8 -31.07 19.23 -14.05
C LEU A 8 -29.90 18.44 -13.41
N LEU A 9 -28.69 19.01 -13.36
CA LEU A 9 -27.47 18.32 -12.90
C LEU A 9 -26.88 18.90 -11.60
N ARG A 10 -27.63 19.71 -10.84
CA ARG A 10 -27.10 20.36 -9.62
C ARG A 10 -27.83 20.07 -8.30
N GLY A 11 -28.72 19.08 -8.23
CA GLY A 11 -29.34 18.77 -6.95
C GLY A 11 -29.96 17.38 -6.89
N ALA A 12 -29.19 16.40 -6.43
CA ALA A 12 -29.70 15.21 -5.74
C ALA A 12 -28.54 14.36 -5.17
N ALA A 13 -27.79 14.96 -4.24
CA ALA A 13 -27.16 14.21 -3.17
C ALA A 13 -28.04 14.43 -1.94
N THR A 14 -29.00 13.54 -1.69
CA THR A 14 -29.65 13.28 -0.38
C THR A 14 -30.74 12.21 -0.52
N ALA A 15 -30.61 11.14 0.27
CA ALA A 15 -31.62 10.17 0.69
C ALA A 15 -32.26 9.25 -0.38
N GLY A 16 -31.79 8.00 -0.38
CA GLY A 16 -32.59 6.77 -0.39
C GLY A 16 -33.98 6.80 -1.03
N ALA A 17 -34.02 6.47 -2.32
CA ALA A 17 -35.02 5.62 -2.95
C ALA A 17 -34.77 5.68 -4.46
N LEU A 18 -34.15 4.64 -5.02
CA LEU A 18 -34.38 4.13 -6.39
C LEU A 18 -33.58 2.84 -6.55
N GLY A 19 -33.84 1.88 -5.66
CA GLY A 19 -33.85 0.49 -6.09
C GLY A 19 -35.03 0.37 -7.06
N LEU A 20 -34.74 0.20 -8.35
CA LEU A 20 -35.55 -0.36 -9.44
C LEU A 20 -35.01 0.15 -10.79
N ALA A 21 -33.77 -0.22 -11.11
CA ALA A 21 -33.26 -0.35 -12.48
C ALA A 21 -32.08 -1.33 -12.50
N TRP A 22 -32.29 -2.50 -11.90
CA TRP A 22 -31.53 -3.73 -12.18
C TRP A 22 -32.41 -4.55 -13.11
N PRO A 23 -31.99 -4.86 -14.36
CA PRO A 23 -30.97 -5.90 -14.56
C PRO A 23 -30.17 -5.75 -15.87
N LEU A 24 -28.87 -5.39 -15.83
CA LEU A 24 -27.99 -5.59 -17.01
C LEU A 24 -26.54 -6.01 -16.71
N SER A 25 -26.07 -6.04 -15.46
CA SER A 25 -24.73 -6.58 -15.13
C SER A 25 -24.70 -8.06 -14.71
N SER A 26 -25.82 -8.79 -14.84
CA SER A 26 -25.90 -10.23 -14.53
C SER A 26 -25.84 -11.17 -15.74
N ARG A 27 -25.16 -10.80 -16.85
CA ARG A 27 -25.13 -11.63 -18.07
C ARG A 27 -23.77 -11.82 -18.75
N MET A 28 -22.66 -11.52 -18.08
CA MET A 28 -21.36 -11.89 -18.65
C MET A 28 -20.97 -13.30 -18.21
N THR A 29 -20.72 -14.17 -19.19
CA THR A 29 -20.03 -15.44 -18.94
C THR A 29 -18.59 -15.15 -18.54
N VAL A 30 -17.91 -16.10 -17.90
CA VAL A 30 -16.50 -15.92 -17.49
C VAL A 30 -15.61 -15.63 -18.70
N ALA A 31 -15.85 -16.29 -19.83
CA ALA A 31 -15.15 -16.00 -21.09
C ALA A 31 -15.34 -14.55 -21.58
N GLN A 32 -16.54 -13.98 -21.42
CA GLN A 32 -16.81 -12.58 -21.80
C GLN A 32 -16.09 -11.60 -20.87
N ALA A 33 -15.98 -11.94 -19.58
CA ALA A 33 -15.25 -11.14 -18.61
C ALA A 33 -13.73 -11.19 -18.84
N GLU A 34 -13.18 -12.38 -19.12
CA GLU A 34 -11.77 -12.57 -19.51
C GLU A 34 -11.42 -11.82 -20.81
N GLU A 35 -12.29 -11.87 -21.82
CA GLU A 35 -12.08 -11.16 -23.08
C GLU A 35 -12.14 -9.63 -22.88
N ALA A 36 -13.07 -9.13 -22.07
CA ALA A 36 -13.16 -7.72 -21.72
C ALA A 36 -11.91 -7.24 -20.94
N ALA A 37 -11.47 -8.01 -19.94
CA ALA A 37 -10.26 -7.72 -19.18
C ALA A 37 -9.02 -7.69 -20.09
N THR A 38 -8.88 -8.68 -20.99
CA THR A 38 -7.74 -8.77 -21.92
C THR A 38 -7.71 -7.59 -22.89
N ARG A 39 -8.87 -7.20 -23.45
CA ARG A 39 -8.97 -5.99 -24.30
C ARG A 39 -8.57 -4.71 -23.58
N LEU A 40 -8.67 -4.69 -22.25
CA LEU A 40 -8.31 -3.57 -21.39
C LEU A 40 -6.92 -3.76 -20.75
N GLY A 41 -6.12 -4.68 -21.29
CA GLY A 41 -4.71 -4.87 -20.95
C GLY A 41 -4.44 -5.79 -19.76
N ALA A 42 -5.43 -6.53 -19.27
CA ALA A 42 -5.19 -7.67 -18.39
C ALA A 42 -4.38 -8.75 -19.13
N SER A 43 -3.38 -9.31 -18.47
CA SER A 43 -2.65 -10.46 -18.98
C SER A 43 -2.27 -11.38 -17.82
N TRP A 44 -1.97 -12.64 -18.11
CA TRP A 44 -1.57 -13.59 -17.09
C TRP A 44 -0.33 -14.34 -17.53
N ASP A 45 0.37 -14.91 -16.55
CA ASP A 45 1.43 -15.86 -16.80
C ASP A 45 0.86 -17.16 -17.29
N GLU A 46 1.74 -18.04 -17.76
CA GLU A 46 1.35 -19.40 -18.08
C GLU A 46 0.72 -20.09 -16.86
N ALA A 47 -0.43 -20.73 -17.08
CA ALA A 47 -1.06 -21.56 -16.07
C ALA A 47 -0.10 -22.68 -15.60
N PRO A 48 -0.11 -23.03 -14.30
CA PRO A 48 -1.05 -22.59 -13.26
C PRO A 48 -0.62 -21.32 -12.52
N PHE A 49 0.55 -20.74 -12.81
CA PHE A 49 1.16 -19.62 -12.07
C PHE A 49 0.72 -18.25 -12.60
N THR A 50 -0.53 -18.14 -13.02
CA THR A 50 -1.09 -16.97 -13.74
C THR A 50 -0.92 -15.64 -13.00
N LEU A 51 -0.90 -15.68 -11.67
CA LEU A 51 -0.77 -14.52 -10.78
C LEU A 51 0.69 -14.16 -10.44
N GLY A 52 1.65 -14.86 -11.05
CA GLY A 52 3.08 -14.67 -10.82
C GLY A 52 3.55 -15.24 -9.48
N VAL A 53 4.67 -14.71 -9.00
CA VAL A 53 5.32 -15.09 -7.74
C VAL A 53 5.65 -13.84 -6.95
N ALA A 54 5.78 -13.96 -5.64
CA ALA A 54 6.17 -12.86 -4.76
C ALA A 54 7.06 -13.37 -3.63
N SER A 55 7.79 -12.46 -3.00
CA SER A 55 8.51 -12.74 -1.76
C SER A 55 8.30 -11.58 -0.80
N GLY A 56 8.42 -11.84 0.50
CA GLY A 56 8.10 -10.82 1.46
C GLY A 56 8.45 -11.18 2.88
N ASP A 57 8.22 -10.19 3.74
CA ASP A 57 8.61 -10.21 5.13
C ASP A 57 10.05 -10.72 5.36
N PRO A 58 11.07 -10.12 4.71
CA PRO A 58 12.46 -10.50 4.90
C PRO A 58 12.89 -10.28 6.34
N VAL A 59 13.60 -11.28 6.88
CA VAL A 59 14.30 -11.21 8.16
C VAL A 59 15.76 -11.64 7.93
N PRO A 60 16.66 -11.48 8.90
CA PRO A 60 18.07 -11.77 8.68
C PRO A 60 18.37 -13.15 8.11
N TYR A 61 17.73 -14.18 8.65
CA TYR A 61 18.01 -15.57 8.28
C TYR A 61 16.85 -16.22 7.54
N GLY A 62 15.98 -15.45 6.89
CA GLY A 62 14.83 -16.05 6.21
C GLY A 62 13.95 -15.12 5.40
N ILE A 63 13.06 -15.70 4.60
CA ILE A 63 12.12 -15.01 3.72
C ILE A 63 10.80 -15.80 3.61
N ALA A 64 9.67 -15.13 3.35
CA ALA A 64 8.47 -15.81 2.85
C ALA A 64 8.46 -15.79 1.31
N LEU A 65 8.32 -16.96 0.69
CA LEU A 65 8.07 -17.09 -0.75
C LEU A 65 6.57 -17.36 -0.97
N TRP A 66 6.02 -16.81 -2.04
CA TRP A 66 4.60 -16.90 -2.35
C TRP A 66 4.34 -17.17 -3.83
N THR A 67 3.31 -17.98 -4.08
CA THR A 67 2.62 -18.09 -5.36
C THR A 67 1.17 -18.55 -5.11
N ARG A 68 0.32 -18.54 -6.13
CA ARG A 68 -1.01 -19.17 -6.09
C ARG A 68 -1.26 -19.95 -7.38
N LEU A 69 -1.76 -21.17 -7.27
CA LEU A 69 -2.20 -21.94 -8.43
C LEU A 69 -3.60 -21.46 -8.83
N ALA A 70 -3.68 -20.79 -9.97
CA ALA A 70 -4.93 -20.24 -10.48
C ALA A 70 -4.99 -20.40 -12.01
N PRO A 71 -5.13 -21.62 -12.55
CA PRO A 71 -5.15 -21.84 -14.01
C PRO A 71 -6.29 -21.09 -14.72
N LYS A 72 -7.36 -20.74 -13.99
CA LYS A 72 -8.47 -19.92 -14.46
C LYS A 72 -8.71 -18.76 -13.48
N PRO A 73 -7.86 -17.72 -13.48
CA PRO A 73 -7.77 -16.75 -12.39
C PRO A 73 -9.06 -15.96 -12.13
N MET A 74 -9.93 -15.85 -13.13
CA MET A 74 -11.20 -15.14 -13.05
C MET A 74 -12.40 -16.04 -12.65
N GLU A 75 -12.20 -17.35 -12.58
CA GLU A 75 -13.20 -18.29 -12.07
C GLU A 75 -13.27 -18.24 -10.54
N PHE A 76 -14.49 -18.36 -10.00
CA PHE A 76 -14.69 -18.40 -8.54
C PHE A 76 -14.07 -19.65 -7.89
N GLU A 77 -14.03 -20.75 -8.64
CA GLU A 77 -13.44 -22.02 -8.24
C GLU A 77 -12.39 -22.43 -9.28
N GLN A 78 -11.24 -22.89 -8.82
CA GLN A 78 -10.17 -23.31 -9.71
C GLN A 78 -10.37 -24.78 -10.10
N PRO A 79 -10.18 -25.14 -11.38
CA PRO A 79 -10.29 -26.53 -11.85
C PRO A 79 -9.03 -27.32 -11.45
N LEU A 80 -8.86 -27.53 -10.15
CA LEU A 80 -7.74 -28.21 -9.51
C LEU A 80 -8.28 -29.22 -8.50
N ASP A 81 -7.50 -30.27 -8.24
CA ASP A 81 -7.78 -31.17 -7.12
C ASP A 81 -7.76 -30.41 -5.78
N ASP A 82 -8.44 -30.94 -4.76
CA ASP A 82 -8.53 -30.31 -3.43
C ASP A 82 -7.15 -29.99 -2.83
N THR A 83 -6.14 -30.78 -3.16
CA THR A 83 -4.75 -30.57 -2.78
C THR A 83 -3.84 -30.82 -3.97
N VAL A 84 -2.95 -29.88 -4.25
CA VAL A 84 -1.94 -29.98 -5.31
C VAL A 84 -0.56 -29.78 -4.68
N GLU A 85 0.35 -30.73 -4.90
CA GLU A 85 1.74 -30.61 -4.46
C GLU A 85 2.50 -29.57 -5.30
N VAL A 86 3.18 -28.65 -4.63
CA VAL A 86 3.97 -27.59 -5.27
C VAL A 86 5.41 -27.68 -4.80
N GLY A 87 6.31 -27.99 -5.72
CA GLY A 87 7.75 -27.93 -5.50
C GLY A 87 8.25 -26.49 -5.50
N TRP A 88 9.26 -26.18 -4.71
CA TRP A 88 9.91 -24.88 -4.68
C TRP A 88 11.43 -25.02 -4.58
N GLU A 89 12.15 -24.06 -5.16
CA GLU A 89 13.61 -24.00 -5.13
C GLU A 89 14.07 -22.58 -4.82
N LEU A 90 15.17 -22.46 -4.08
CA LEU A 90 15.89 -21.22 -3.80
C LEU A 90 17.37 -21.40 -4.17
N ALA A 91 17.95 -20.42 -4.84
CA ALA A 91 19.33 -20.47 -5.33
C ALA A 91 20.04 -19.13 -5.19
N THR A 92 21.37 -19.15 -5.19
CA THR A 92 22.23 -17.94 -5.18
C THR A 92 22.49 -17.39 -6.59
N ASP A 93 22.03 -18.10 -7.63
CA ASP A 93 22.13 -17.67 -9.02
C ASP A 93 20.84 -17.90 -9.78
N ARG A 94 20.56 -17.04 -10.76
CA ARG A 94 19.34 -17.06 -11.57
C ARG A 94 19.20 -18.34 -12.41
N GLY A 95 20.29 -19.05 -12.66
CA GLY A 95 20.30 -20.31 -13.42
C GLY A 95 19.98 -21.55 -12.57
N PHE A 96 19.78 -21.39 -11.26
CA PHE A 96 19.58 -22.48 -10.30
C PHE A 96 20.70 -23.53 -10.31
N ARG A 97 21.93 -23.12 -10.62
CA ARG A 97 23.12 -24.01 -10.57
C ARG A 97 23.56 -24.28 -9.14
N ARG A 98 23.42 -23.29 -8.25
CA ARG A 98 23.71 -23.38 -6.81
C ARG A 98 22.44 -23.20 -5.99
N ARG A 99 21.68 -24.29 -5.86
CA ARG A 99 20.50 -24.35 -4.98
C ARG A 99 20.94 -24.41 -3.53
N VAL A 100 20.30 -23.60 -2.68
CA VAL A 100 20.58 -23.53 -1.24
C VAL A 100 19.44 -24.08 -0.39
N ALA A 101 18.22 -24.11 -0.93
CA ALA A 101 17.07 -24.73 -0.29
C ALA A 101 16.06 -25.18 -1.37
N SER A 102 15.29 -26.21 -1.05
CA SER A 102 14.18 -26.69 -1.87
C SER A 102 13.24 -27.53 -1.03
N GLY A 103 12.01 -27.72 -1.50
CA GLY A 103 11.05 -28.60 -0.85
C GLY A 103 9.76 -28.70 -1.65
N THR A 104 8.75 -29.29 -1.01
CA THR A 104 7.40 -29.40 -1.54
C THR A 104 6.41 -28.93 -0.46
N VAL A 105 5.32 -28.32 -0.89
CA VAL A 105 4.22 -27.89 -0.02
C VAL A 105 2.88 -28.17 -0.69
N ALA A 106 1.90 -28.58 0.10
CA ALA A 106 0.54 -28.80 -0.35
C ALA A 106 -0.21 -27.47 -0.52
N ALA A 107 -0.65 -27.15 -1.74
CA ALA A 107 -1.58 -26.06 -2.03
C ALA A 107 -3.02 -26.59 -1.94
N THR A 108 -3.82 -26.09 -1.00
CA THR A 108 -5.17 -26.63 -0.73
C THR A 108 -6.28 -25.69 -1.20
N ALA A 109 -7.42 -26.24 -1.60
CA ALA A 109 -8.61 -25.47 -2.01
C ALA A 109 -9.14 -24.55 -0.88
N GLY A 110 -8.97 -24.95 0.38
CA GLY A 110 -9.34 -24.15 1.55
C GLY A 110 -8.66 -22.78 1.58
N LEU A 111 -7.41 -22.69 1.12
CA LEU A 111 -6.63 -21.46 0.97
C LEU A 111 -6.53 -20.99 -0.49
N GLY A 112 -7.49 -21.40 -1.33
CA GLY A 112 -7.56 -21.01 -2.73
C GLY A 112 -6.34 -21.43 -3.54
N HIS A 113 -5.68 -22.53 -3.15
CA HIS A 113 -4.42 -23.04 -3.70
C HIS A 113 -3.28 -22.01 -3.67
N SER A 114 -3.30 -21.11 -2.69
CA SER A 114 -2.14 -20.27 -2.36
C SER A 114 -1.04 -21.09 -1.70
N VAL A 115 0.19 -20.66 -1.90
CA VAL A 115 1.41 -21.29 -1.40
C VAL A 115 2.20 -20.25 -0.64
N HIS A 116 2.52 -20.54 0.61
CA HIS A 116 3.39 -19.72 1.47
C HIS A 116 4.51 -20.61 2.00
N VAL A 117 5.74 -20.27 1.66
CA VAL A 117 6.93 -21.02 2.09
C VAL A 117 7.81 -20.12 2.97
N PRO A 118 7.77 -20.27 4.30
CA PRO A 118 8.76 -19.65 5.17
C PRO A 118 10.08 -20.40 5.05
N VAL A 119 11.08 -19.76 4.45
CA VAL A 119 12.45 -20.31 4.36
C VAL A 119 13.29 -19.69 5.48
N SER A 120 14.05 -20.53 6.17
CA SER A 120 14.97 -20.14 7.25
C SER A 120 16.40 -20.64 6.96
N GLY A 121 17.36 -20.25 7.82
CA GLY A 121 18.76 -20.67 7.69
C GLY A 121 19.51 -20.03 6.52
N LEU A 122 19.03 -18.87 6.04
CA LEU A 122 19.66 -18.13 4.95
C LEU A 122 20.75 -17.18 5.47
N GLU A 123 21.67 -16.78 4.59
CA GLU A 123 22.69 -15.78 4.93
C GLU A 123 22.05 -14.37 5.00
N PRO A 124 22.36 -13.56 6.02
CA PRO A 124 21.91 -12.16 6.09
C PRO A 124 22.37 -11.29 4.93
N GLY A 125 21.58 -10.29 4.58
CA GLY A 125 21.90 -9.28 3.57
C GLY A 125 22.11 -9.83 2.16
N SER A 126 21.69 -11.06 1.90
CA SER A 126 22.05 -11.83 0.70
C SER A 126 20.90 -11.89 -0.30
N GLN A 127 21.24 -11.81 -1.59
CA GLN A 127 20.28 -11.94 -2.68
C GLN A 127 20.10 -13.41 -3.07
N TYR A 128 18.86 -13.81 -3.33
CA TYR A 128 18.49 -15.13 -3.82
C TYR A 128 17.51 -15.07 -4.99
N TYR A 129 17.40 -16.18 -5.71
CA TYR A 129 16.42 -16.40 -6.77
C TYR A 129 15.56 -17.62 -6.42
N TYR A 130 14.27 -17.57 -6.71
CA TYR A 130 13.33 -18.64 -6.38
C TYR A 130 12.35 -18.92 -7.52
N ARG A 131 11.82 -20.15 -7.56
CA ARG A 131 10.79 -20.58 -8.51
C ARG A 131 9.98 -21.74 -7.92
N PHE A 132 8.80 -21.95 -8.48
CA PHE A 132 7.87 -23.02 -8.12
C PHE A 132 7.63 -23.97 -9.29
N HIS A 133 7.25 -25.21 -8.97
CA HIS A 133 6.95 -26.28 -9.92
C HIS A 133 5.65 -26.96 -9.53
N ALA A 134 4.69 -27.05 -10.45
CA ALA A 134 3.42 -27.74 -10.22
C ALA A 134 2.82 -28.15 -11.57
N LEU A 135 2.16 -29.31 -11.62
CA LEU A 135 1.42 -29.77 -12.80
C LEU A 135 2.26 -29.78 -14.10
N GLY A 136 3.55 -30.15 -13.99
CA GLY A 136 4.48 -30.18 -15.12
C GLY A 136 4.92 -28.80 -15.64
N LYS A 137 4.62 -27.73 -14.91
CA LYS A 137 4.94 -26.34 -15.26
C LYS A 137 5.88 -25.72 -14.22
N VAL A 138 6.60 -24.67 -14.65
CA VAL A 138 7.53 -23.90 -13.82
C VAL A 138 7.06 -22.45 -13.79
N SER A 139 7.05 -21.83 -12.61
CA SER A 139 6.71 -20.42 -12.47
C SER A 139 7.75 -19.51 -13.12
N ARG A 140 7.43 -18.22 -13.27
CA ARG A 140 8.47 -17.19 -13.44
C ARG A 140 9.50 -17.25 -12.29
N ILE A 141 10.70 -16.77 -12.55
CA ILE A 141 11.76 -16.66 -11.53
C ILE A 141 11.59 -15.34 -10.77
N GLY A 142 11.45 -15.44 -9.46
CA GLY A 142 11.52 -14.29 -8.55
C GLY A 142 12.94 -14.07 -8.01
N ARG A 143 13.20 -12.86 -7.54
CA ARG A 143 14.41 -12.41 -6.85
C ARG A 143 14.01 -11.86 -5.49
N THR A 144 14.81 -12.14 -4.47
CA THR A 144 14.55 -11.71 -3.10
C THR A 144 15.86 -11.37 -2.38
N ARG A 145 15.76 -10.76 -1.19
CA ARG A 145 16.89 -10.38 -0.35
C ARG A 145 16.53 -10.56 1.13
N THR A 146 17.42 -11.18 1.90
CA THR A 146 17.32 -11.24 3.37
C THR A 146 17.76 -9.93 4.00
N ALA A 147 17.22 -9.59 5.17
CA ALA A 147 17.66 -8.41 5.89
C ALA A 147 19.14 -8.57 6.33
N PRO A 148 19.97 -7.51 6.33
CA PRO A 148 21.33 -7.58 6.87
C PRO A 148 21.33 -7.57 8.40
N VAL A 149 22.46 -7.95 8.98
CA VAL A 149 22.78 -7.76 10.41
C VAL A 149 23.99 -6.84 10.53
N GLY A 150 24.05 -6.07 11.62
CA GLY A 150 25.16 -5.17 11.89
C GLY A 150 25.18 -3.92 10.99
N PRO A 151 26.36 -3.31 10.81
CA PRO A 151 26.50 -2.02 10.14
C PRO A 151 26.03 -1.98 8.69
N VAL A 152 25.10 -1.09 8.38
CA VAL A 152 24.60 -0.84 7.01
C VAL A 152 24.93 0.58 6.57
N ARG A 153 25.54 0.71 5.38
CA ARG A 153 25.94 2.03 4.83
C ARG A 153 24.80 2.75 4.10
N ARG A 154 23.85 1.98 3.57
CA ARG A 154 22.70 2.49 2.82
C ARG A 154 21.58 1.46 2.81
N VAL A 155 20.34 1.91 3.01
CA VAL A 155 19.11 1.18 2.65
C VAL A 155 18.42 1.94 1.53
N ARG A 156 17.96 1.26 0.49
CA ARG A 156 17.14 1.86 -0.57
C ARG A 156 15.87 1.06 -0.76
N PHE A 157 14.71 1.68 -0.59
CA PHE A 157 13.42 1.00 -0.71
C PHE A 157 12.38 1.90 -1.36
N ALA A 158 11.26 1.34 -1.81
CA ALA A 158 10.15 2.12 -2.39
C ALA A 158 8.86 1.91 -1.61
N SER A 159 7.94 2.88 -1.68
CA SER A 159 6.55 2.70 -1.23
C SER A 159 5.55 2.88 -2.37
N ALA A 160 4.52 2.05 -2.39
CA ALA A 160 3.37 2.16 -3.29
C ALA A 160 2.05 2.05 -2.50
N ASN A 161 0.99 2.64 -3.03
CA ASN A 161 -0.36 2.61 -2.45
C ASN A 161 -1.41 2.89 -3.53
N CYS A 162 -2.69 2.69 -3.21
CA CYS A 162 -3.84 3.21 -3.96
C CYS A 162 -3.70 2.96 -5.47
N GLN A 163 -3.87 1.69 -5.84
CA GLN A 163 -3.69 1.22 -7.20
C GLN A 163 -5.03 0.85 -7.84
N ALA A 164 -6.04 1.73 -7.81
CA ALA A 164 -7.35 1.43 -8.39
C ALA A 164 -7.21 0.98 -9.86
N PHE A 165 -7.62 -0.26 -10.14
CA PHE A 165 -7.37 -0.91 -11.43
C PHE A 165 -8.02 -0.14 -12.59
N HIS A 166 -9.21 0.40 -12.37
CA HIS A 166 -9.97 1.10 -13.40
C HIS A 166 -9.45 2.50 -13.74
N ASP A 167 -8.67 3.11 -12.86
CA ASP A 167 -8.22 4.50 -13.01
C ASP A 167 -6.91 4.64 -13.80
N GLY A 168 -6.21 3.54 -14.08
CA GLY A 168 -4.98 3.58 -14.86
C GLY A 168 -4.21 2.27 -14.87
N PHE A 169 -3.23 2.19 -15.75
CA PHE A 169 -2.26 1.10 -15.84
C PHE A 169 -1.11 1.30 -14.85
N TYR A 170 -0.47 0.21 -14.43
CA TYR A 170 0.54 0.26 -13.37
C TYR A 170 1.96 0.53 -13.88
N ALA A 171 2.15 1.57 -14.69
CA ALA A 171 3.49 2.00 -15.12
C ALA A 171 4.41 2.34 -13.93
N ALA A 172 3.85 2.76 -12.79
CA ALA A 172 4.58 2.94 -11.53
C ALA A 172 5.27 1.64 -11.07
N HIS A 173 4.55 0.50 -11.10
CA HIS A 173 5.12 -0.81 -10.75
C HIS A 173 6.19 -1.26 -11.74
N ALA A 174 6.06 -0.91 -13.03
CA ALA A 174 7.13 -1.15 -14.00
C ALA A 174 8.40 -0.34 -13.68
N GLY A 175 8.23 0.86 -13.11
CA GLY A 175 9.33 1.65 -12.53
C GLY A 175 9.97 0.94 -11.34
N ILE A 176 9.17 0.54 -10.34
CA ILE A 176 9.64 -0.18 -9.15
C ILE A 176 10.42 -1.45 -9.53
N ALA A 177 9.94 -2.22 -10.50
CA ALA A 177 10.61 -3.44 -10.96
C ALA A 177 12.03 -3.19 -11.53
N ARG A 178 12.32 -1.97 -12.00
CA ARG A 178 13.63 -1.58 -12.57
C ARG A 178 14.54 -0.86 -11.58
N GLU A 179 14.00 -0.39 -10.45
CA GLU A 179 14.81 0.22 -9.39
C GLU A 179 15.68 -0.82 -8.70
N GLU A 180 16.88 -0.42 -8.28
CA GLU A 180 17.74 -1.24 -7.41
C GLU A 180 17.34 -1.04 -5.95
N LEU A 181 16.40 -1.86 -5.47
CA LEU A 181 15.83 -1.78 -4.13
C LEU A 181 16.23 -2.97 -3.26
N ASP A 182 16.33 -2.71 -1.96
CA ASP A 182 16.46 -3.69 -0.89
C ASP A 182 15.12 -4.38 -0.62
N PHE A 183 14.02 -3.61 -0.64
CA PHE A 183 12.65 -4.08 -0.48
C PHE A 183 11.63 -3.04 -1.00
N VAL A 184 10.36 -3.43 -1.05
CA VAL A 184 9.21 -2.56 -1.36
C VAL A 184 8.23 -2.57 -0.18
N VAL A 185 7.56 -1.45 0.05
CA VAL A 185 6.47 -1.31 1.03
C VAL A 185 5.16 -1.01 0.30
N HIS A 186 4.10 -1.77 0.57
CA HIS A 186 2.75 -1.40 0.12
C HIS A 186 1.94 -0.88 1.30
N LEU A 187 1.39 0.35 1.18
CA LEU A 187 0.79 1.09 2.30
C LEU A 187 -0.72 0.89 2.44
N GLY A 188 -1.36 0.21 1.50
CA GLY A 188 -2.80 -0.05 1.52
C GLY A 188 -3.45 0.21 0.16
N ASP A 189 -4.74 -0.13 0.04
CA ASP A 189 -5.50 -0.04 -1.21
C ASP A 189 -4.86 -0.82 -2.35
N TYR A 190 -4.38 -2.01 -2.04
CA TYR A 190 -3.88 -2.96 -3.02
C TYR A 190 -4.99 -3.40 -3.96
N ILE A 191 -6.22 -3.52 -3.45
CA ILE A 191 -7.42 -3.71 -4.25
C ILE A 191 -8.46 -2.65 -3.87
N TYR A 192 -9.45 -2.49 -4.72
CA TYR A 192 -10.70 -1.81 -4.38
C TYR A 192 -11.85 -2.82 -4.44
N GLU A 193 -12.83 -2.68 -3.56
CA GLU A 193 -13.92 -3.62 -3.31
C GLU A 193 -15.19 -3.34 -4.11
N HIS A 194 -15.41 -2.07 -4.49
CA HIS A 194 -16.63 -1.65 -5.16
C HIS A 194 -16.82 -2.34 -6.53
N GLY A 195 -18.05 -2.29 -7.06
CA GLY A 195 -18.35 -2.81 -8.39
C GLY A 195 -17.88 -1.88 -9.51
N GLN A 196 -18.59 -1.92 -10.65
CA GLN A 196 -18.39 -0.97 -11.74
C GLN A 196 -18.52 0.48 -11.26
N VAL A 197 -17.54 1.28 -11.65
CA VAL A 197 -17.47 2.71 -11.30
C VAL A 197 -18.11 3.51 -12.43
N GLY A 198 -18.94 4.48 -12.08
CA GLY A 198 -19.48 5.43 -13.06
C GLY A 198 -18.39 6.32 -13.66
N GLY A 199 -18.71 7.03 -14.75
CA GLY A 199 -17.75 7.89 -15.46
C GLY A 199 -17.09 7.16 -16.64
N ASN A 200 -15.82 7.50 -16.92
CA ASN A 200 -15.04 6.97 -18.04
C ASN A 200 -13.82 6.19 -17.53
N PRO A 201 -14.01 4.99 -16.96
CA PRO A 201 -12.90 4.17 -16.47
C PRO A 201 -11.95 3.78 -17.63
N LEU A 202 -10.65 3.74 -17.34
CA LEU A 202 -9.62 3.32 -18.31
C LEU A 202 -9.56 1.80 -18.48
N ARG A 203 -9.91 1.06 -17.41
CA ARG A 203 -10.00 -0.40 -17.41
C ARG A 203 -11.27 -0.86 -16.69
N ASP A 204 -11.78 -2.03 -17.03
CA ASP A 204 -12.99 -2.57 -16.43
C ASP A 204 -12.68 -3.08 -15.01
N HIS A 205 -13.42 -2.56 -14.03
CA HIS A 205 -13.38 -3.03 -12.65
C HIS A 205 -14.43 -4.12 -12.51
N GLU A 206 -14.04 -5.32 -12.91
CA GLU A 206 -14.93 -6.46 -13.10
C GLU A 206 -15.92 -6.70 -11.94
N GLY A 207 -17.19 -6.89 -12.29
CA GLY A 207 -18.22 -7.45 -11.42
C GLY A 207 -18.91 -6.47 -10.46
N PRO A 208 -19.83 -6.99 -9.64
CA PRO A 208 -20.45 -6.21 -8.56
C PRO A 208 -19.43 -5.92 -7.44
N GLU A 209 -19.88 -5.18 -6.43
CA GLU A 209 -19.16 -5.07 -5.17
C GLU A 209 -18.82 -6.45 -4.58
N VAL A 210 -17.61 -6.61 -4.05
CA VAL A 210 -17.14 -7.88 -3.49
C VAL A 210 -17.49 -8.02 -2.01
N LEU A 211 -18.11 -9.15 -1.66
CA LEU A 211 -18.67 -9.41 -0.33
C LEU A 211 -18.26 -10.77 0.23
N THR A 212 -17.99 -11.74 -0.64
CA THR A 212 -17.70 -13.14 -0.30
C THR A 212 -16.25 -13.49 -0.61
N LEU A 213 -15.72 -14.51 0.05
CA LEU A 213 -14.34 -14.97 -0.16
C LEU A 213 -14.03 -15.25 -1.65
N PRO A 214 -14.85 -15.99 -2.41
CA PRO A 214 -14.62 -16.16 -3.85
C PRO A 214 -14.59 -14.83 -4.64
N SER A 215 -15.43 -13.86 -4.28
CA SER A 215 -15.42 -12.55 -4.94
C SER A 215 -14.15 -11.73 -4.64
N TYR A 216 -13.65 -11.76 -3.40
CA TYR A 216 -12.35 -11.15 -3.07
C TYR A 216 -11.17 -11.86 -3.76
N ARG A 217 -11.17 -13.20 -3.81
CA ARG A 217 -10.14 -13.97 -4.54
C ARG A 217 -10.07 -13.57 -6.02
N ARG A 218 -11.22 -13.43 -6.67
CA ARG A 218 -11.32 -12.97 -8.05
C ARG A 218 -10.85 -11.52 -8.21
N ARG A 219 -11.20 -10.63 -7.27
CA ARG A 219 -10.74 -9.23 -7.29
C ARG A 219 -9.23 -9.10 -7.15
N HIS A 220 -8.60 -9.85 -6.25
CA HIS A 220 -7.14 -9.90 -6.18
C HIS A 220 -6.51 -10.45 -7.48
N ALA A 221 -7.14 -11.45 -8.11
CA ALA A 221 -6.69 -11.99 -9.39
C ALA A 221 -6.79 -10.97 -10.53
N LEU A 222 -7.85 -10.13 -10.56
CA LEU A 222 -7.97 -9.00 -11.48
C LEU A 222 -6.79 -8.02 -11.31
N TYR A 223 -6.49 -7.61 -10.09
CA TYR A 223 -5.41 -6.64 -9.84
C TYR A 223 -4.04 -7.22 -10.20
N LYS A 224 -3.80 -8.50 -9.90
CA LYS A 224 -2.58 -9.21 -10.31
C LYS A 224 -2.53 -9.55 -11.81
N SER A 225 -3.57 -9.24 -12.60
CA SER A 225 -3.50 -9.36 -14.06
C SER A 225 -2.65 -8.27 -14.73
N ASP A 226 -2.30 -7.20 -14.01
CA ASP A 226 -1.34 -6.23 -14.52
C ASP A 226 0.07 -6.85 -14.52
N PRO A 227 0.76 -6.95 -15.67
CA PRO A 227 2.08 -7.55 -15.74
C PRO A 227 3.11 -6.76 -14.92
N SER A 228 2.96 -5.44 -14.82
CA SER A 228 3.90 -4.56 -14.12
C SER A 228 3.91 -4.86 -12.62
N LEU A 229 2.74 -5.14 -12.04
CA LEU A 229 2.62 -5.53 -10.64
C LEU A 229 3.28 -6.90 -10.38
N ARG A 230 3.08 -7.87 -11.27
CA ARG A 230 3.73 -9.18 -11.15
C ARG A 230 5.25 -9.10 -11.33
N ASP A 231 5.73 -8.20 -12.18
CA ASP A 231 7.16 -7.95 -12.38
C ASP A 231 7.77 -7.31 -11.13
N ALA A 232 7.10 -6.33 -10.51
CA ALA A 232 7.54 -5.70 -9.27
C ALA A 232 7.57 -6.69 -8.08
N HIS A 233 6.56 -7.56 -7.96
CA HIS A 233 6.55 -8.66 -6.97
C HIS A 233 7.68 -9.67 -7.18
N ALA A 234 7.98 -10.00 -8.44
CA ALA A 234 9.07 -10.91 -8.76
C ALA A 234 10.47 -10.26 -8.61
N ALA A 235 10.56 -8.94 -8.64
CA ALA A 235 11.84 -8.22 -8.60
C ALA A 235 12.40 -8.04 -7.18
N HIS A 236 11.54 -7.89 -6.17
CA HIS A 236 11.92 -7.44 -4.82
C HIS A 236 11.14 -8.19 -3.73
N PRO A 237 11.65 -8.26 -2.48
CA PRO A 237 10.83 -8.64 -1.33
C PRO A 237 9.93 -7.48 -0.87
N TRP A 238 8.73 -7.82 -0.39
CA TRP A 238 7.71 -6.84 0.01
C TRP A 238 7.39 -6.89 1.51
N PHE A 239 7.25 -5.72 2.12
CA PHE A 239 6.47 -5.51 3.34
C PHE A 239 5.11 -4.95 2.94
N VAL A 240 4.03 -5.56 3.42
CA VAL A 240 2.67 -5.13 3.08
C VAL A 240 1.86 -4.85 4.34
N THR A 241 1.14 -3.75 4.31
CA THR A 241 -0.02 -3.48 5.18
C THR A 241 -1.25 -3.27 4.28
N TRP A 242 -2.43 -3.21 4.89
CA TRP A 242 -3.68 -2.87 4.21
C TRP A 242 -4.13 -1.47 4.59
N ASP A 243 -5.16 -1.00 3.90
CA ASP A 243 -6.03 0.07 4.36
C ASP A 243 -7.51 -0.35 4.30
N ASP A 244 -8.43 0.56 4.00
CA ASP A 244 -9.86 0.29 4.03
C ASP A 244 -10.34 -0.56 2.84
N HIS A 245 -9.87 -0.26 1.63
CA HIS A 245 -10.38 -0.86 0.39
C HIS A 245 -10.01 -2.34 0.19
N GLU A 246 -9.09 -2.89 0.97
CA GLU A 246 -8.96 -4.34 1.13
C GLU A 246 -10.25 -5.00 1.63
N VAL A 247 -11.11 -4.25 2.35
CA VAL A 247 -12.40 -4.70 2.86
C VAL A 247 -13.53 -3.86 2.28
N VAL A 248 -13.68 -2.61 2.70
CA VAL A 248 -14.71 -1.66 2.29
C VAL A 248 -14.34 -0.26 2.73
N ASN A 249 -14.63 0.72 1.89
CA ASN A 249 -14.34 2.14 2.12
C ASN A 249 -14.67 2.59 3.56
N ASP A 250 -13.75 3.31 4.18
CA ASP A 250 -13.81 3.90 5.53
C ASP A 250 -14.20 2.93 6.67
N TYR A 251 -14.00 1.61 6.53
CA TYR A 251 -14.52 0.68 7.53
C TYR A 251 -13.95 0.92 8.94
N SER A 252 -14.86 0.98 9.91
CA SER A 252 -14.54 1.05 11.34
C SER A 252 -15.59 0.27 12.15
N GLY A 253 -15.23 -0.17 13.35
CA GLY A 253 -16.14 -0.93 14.22
C GLY A 253 -16.35 -2.40 13.83
N THR A 254 -17.44 -3.00 14.35
CA THR A 254 -17.56 -4.47 14.47
C THR A 254 -18.95 -5.04 14.18
N SER A 255 -19.79 -4.43 13.34
CA SER A 255 -21.13 -4.98 13.04
C SER A 255 -21.07 -6.43 12.49
N PRO A 256 -22.08 -7.30 12.69
CA PRO A 256 -22.05 -8.68 12.21
C PRO A 256 -21.78 -8.83 10.70
N SER A 257 -22.40 -7.98 9.87
CA SER A 257 -22.17 -7.96 8.42
C SER A 257 -20.73 -7.56 8.08
N LEU A 258 -20.19 -6.55 8.76
CA LEU A 258 -18.80 -6.13 8.57
C LEU A 258 -17.83 -7.22 9.03
N ARG A 259 -18.07 -7.93 10.14
CA ARG A 259 -17.22 -9.04 10.58
C ARG A 259 -17.18 -10.18 9.56
N ALA A 260 -18.32 -10.54 8.98
CA ALA A 260 -18.37 -11.57 7.94
C ALA A 260 -17.57 -11.16 6.69
N ARG A 261 -17.77 -9.92 6.23
CA ARG A 261 -17.02 -9.36 5.08
C ARG A 261 -15.52 -9.25 5.36
N ARG A 262 -15.12 -8.77 6.55
CA ARG A 262 -13.72 -8.70 7.01
C ARG A 262 -13.05 -10.07 7.01
N SER A 263 -13.72 -11.10 7.52
CA SER A 263 -13.18 -12.47 7.50
C SER A 263 -12.86 -12.94 6.08
N ALA A 264 -13.80 -12.73 5.15
CA ALA A 264 -13.61 -13.08 3.73
C ALA A 264 -12.48 -12.28 3.07
N ALA A 265 -12.44 -10.96 3.32
CA ALA A 265 -11.42 -10.05 2.80
C ALA A 265 -10.02 -10.38 3.33
N TYR A 266 -9.87 -10.57 4.65
CA TYR A 266 -8.58 -10.87 5.28
C TYR A 266 -8.03 -12.22 4.83
N GLN A 267 -8.89 -13.24 4.70
CA GLN A 267 -8.46 -14.52 4.15
C GLN A 267 -8.00 -14.37 2.69
N ALA A 268 -8.75 -13.67 1.84
CA ALA A 268 -8.33 -13.44 0.46
C ALA A 268 -7.02 -12.64 0.40
N TRP A 269 -6.85 -11.61 1.23
CA TRP A 269 -5.62 -10.84 1.32
C TRP A 269 -4.44 -11.74 1.70
N PHE A 270 -4.60 -12.59 2.73
CA PHE A 270 -3.58 -13.56 3.12
C PHE A 270 -3.17 -14.47 1.96
N GLU A 271 -4.16 -15.02 1.24
CA GLU A 271 -3.95 -15.92 0.11
C GLU A 271 -3.20 -15.25 -1.06
N HIS A 272 -3.16 -13.92 -1.12
CA HIS A 272 -2.57 -13.15 -2.22
C HIS A 272 -1.32 -12.33 -1.87
N MET A 273 -0.89 -12.35 -0.60
CA MET A 273 0.24 -11.57 -0.10
C MET A 273 1.40 -12.45 0.39
N PRO A 274 2.66 -12.02 0.17
CA PRO A 274 3.85 -12.76 0.61
C PRO A 274 4.16 -12.53 2.09
N VAL A 275 3.24 -12.93 2.97
CA VAL A 275 3.31 -12.69 4.41
C VAL A 275 3.60 -13.96 5.20
N ARG A 276 4.02 -13.81 6.46
CA ARG A 276 4.17 -14.88 7.46
C ARG A 276 3.13 -14.78 8.58
N PRO A 277 1.82 -14.88 8.32
CA PRO A 277 0.86 -14.63 9.37
C PRO A 277 0.69 -15.83 10.27
N ASP A 278 0.31 -15.52 11.51
CA ASP A 278 -0.05 -16.52 12.52
C ASP A 278 -1.42 -17.16 12.22
N HIS A 279 -2.31 -16.45 11.50
CA HIS A 279 -3.66 -16.94 11.17
C HIS A 279 -4.21 -16.29 9.87
N PRO A 280 -4.82 -17.06 8.93
CA PRO A 280 -5.33 -16.54 7.65
C PRO A 280 -6.43 -15.47 7.73
N SER A 281 -7.41 -15.61 8.62
CA SER A 281 -8.60 -14.73 8.68
C SER A 281 -8.53 -13.67 9.78
N THR A 282 -7.47 -13.67 10.57
CA THR A 282 -7.19 -12.67 11.62
C THR A 282 -5.68 -12.41 11.70
N PRO A 283 -5.03 -12.03 10.59
CA PRO A 283 -3.58 -11.89 10.58
C PRO A 283 -3.16 -10.70 11.45
N ARG A 284 -2.09 -10.87 12.22
CA ARG A 284 -1.44 -9.74 12.88
C ARG A 284 -0.55 -9.02 11.86
N ILE A 285 -0.93 -7.81 11.48
CA ILE A 285 -0.13 -7.00 10.55
C ILE A 285 0.96 -6.22 11.27
N HIS A 286 0.63 -5.56 12.40
CA HIS A 286 1.58 -4.69 13.05
C HIS A 286 2.81 -5.47 13.53
N ARG A 287 4.01 -4.94 13.23
CA ARG A 287 5.29 -5.60 13.53
C ARG A 287 6.46 -4.65 13.34
N GLN A 288 7.55 -4.92 14.03
CA GLN A 288 8.83 -4.25 13.82
C GLN A 288 9.74 -5.08 12.91
N ARG A 289 10.48 -4.43 12.01
CA ARG A 289 11.52 -5.06 11.17
C ARG A 289 12.77 -4.18 11.16
N ARG A 290 13.92 -4.79 11.39
CA ARG A 290 15.21 -4.10 11.35
C ARG A 290 15.95 -4.41 10.07
N TRP A 291 16.66 -3.42 9.55
CA TRP A 291 17.56 -3.56 8.42
C TRP A 291 18.98 -3.18 8.85
N GLY A 292 19.70 -4.15 9.41
CA GLY A 292 20.97 -3.90 10.10
C GLY A 292 20.76 -3.02 11.34
N ASP A 293 21.69 -2.11 11.57
CA ASP A 293 21.62 -1.06 12.60
C ASP A 293 21.08 0.28 12.08
N LEU A 294 20.77 0.37 10.79
CA LEU A 294 20.48 1.66 10.15
C LEU A 294 19.00 2.03 10.17
N LEU A 295 18.09 1.06 10.08
CA LEU A 295 16.65 1.31 9.89
C LEU A 295 15.80 0.35 10.71
N ASP A 296 14.92 0.92 11.54
CA ASP A 296 13.82 0.25 12.23
C ASP A 296 12.50 0.64 11.57
N LEU A 297 11.84 -0.34 10.93
CA LEU A 297 10.50 -0.21 10.34
C LEU A 297 9.45 -0.65 11.35
N SER A 298 8.55 0.25 11.73
CA SER A 298 7.34 -0.07 12.50
C SER A 298 6.14 -0.09 11.56
N ILE A 299 5.72 -1.29 11.15
CA ILE A 299 4.56 -1.48 10.29
C ILE A 299 3.31 -1.44 11.15
N LEU A 300 2.38 -0.55 10.82
CA LEU A 300 1.14 -0.33 11.55
C LEU A 300 -0.07 -0.91 10.81
N ASP A 301 -1.08 -1.25 11.58
CA ASP A 301 -2.45 -1.53 11.13
C ASP A 301 -3.38 -0.47 11.71
N LEU A 302 -4.04 0.29 10.84
CA LEU A 302 -4.85 1.45 11.24
C LEU A 302 -6.33 1.23 10.99
N ARG A 303 -6.73 -0.02 10.69
CA ARG A 303 -8.11 -0.36 10.35
C ARG A 303 -8.67 -1.46 11.23
N GLN A 304 -7.89 -2.49 11.56
CA GLN A 304 -8.43 -3.68 12.23
C GLN A 304 -8.97 -3.38 13.64
N TYR A 305 -8.36 -2.43 14.34
CA TYR A 305 -8.57 -2.17 15.77
C TYR A 305 -9.24 -0.82 16.06
N ARG A 306 -9.49 0.00 15.03
CA ARG A 306 -10.00 1.36 15.23
C ARG A 306 -11.47 1.40 15.66
N SER A 307 -11.77 2.37 16.52
CA SER A 307 -13.13 2.77 16.83
C SER A 307 -13.76 3.55 15.67
N ALA A 308 -15.02 3.95 15.83
CA ALA A 308 -15.58 4.98 14.97
C ALA A 308 -14.78 6.29 15.08
N GLN A 309 -14.76 7.06 13.98
CA GLN A 309 -14.09 8.36 13.89
C GLN A 309 -14.77 9.39 14.83
N ASN A 310 -14.02 10.41 15.27
CA ASN A 310 -14.49 11.57 16.02
C ASN A 310 -15.07 11.27 17.42
N LEU A 311 -14.81 10.08 17.98
CA LEU A 311 -15.13 9.80 19.38
C LEU A 311 -14.13 10.52 20.30
N PRO A 312 -14.56 11.11 21.42
CA PRO A 312 -13.67 11.78 22.37
C PRO A 312 -12.53 10.88 22.89
N ASP A 313 -12.80 9.59 23.07
CA ASP A 313 -11.88 8.53 23.48
C ASP A 313 -11.61 7.54 22.33
N GLY A 314 -11.75 7.99 21.09
CA GLY A 314 -11.53 7.18 19.90
C GLY A 314 -10.09 6.68 19.80
N THR A 315 -9.93 5.47 19.27
CA THR A 315 -8.64 4.82 19.05
C THR A 315 -8.50 4.39 17.61
N ILE A 316 -7.33 4.57 17.02
CA ILE A 316 -6.96 4.13 15.68
C ILE A 316 -6.10 2.86 15.74
N LEU A 317 -5.25 2.74 16.77
CA LEU A 317 -4.35 1.61 16.96
C LEU A 317 -5.01 0.48 17.77
N GLY A 318 -6.00 0.78 18.60
CA GLY A 318 -6.44 -0.11 19.67
C GLY A 318 -5.43 -0.20 20.81
N ALA A 319 -5.83 -0.81 21.93
CA ALA A 319 -5.03 -0.82 23.16
C ALA A 319 -3.69 -1.53 22.99
N ASP A 320 -3.69 -2.74 22.42
CA ASP A 320 -2.50 -3.59 22.33
C ASP A 320 -1.44 -3.00 21.39
N GLN A 321 -1.83 -2.56 20.19
CA GLN A 321 -0.90 -1.97 19.24
C GLN A 321 -0.41 -0.59 19.70
N LYS A 322 -1.25 0.21 20.39
CA LYS A 322 -0.80 1.45 21.01
C LYS A 322 0.27 1.21 22.06
N ALA A 323 0.02 0.27 22.99
CA ALA A 323 1.00 -0.09 24.02
C ALA A 323 2.30 -0.59 23.38
N TRP A 324 2.18 -1.50 22.41
CA TRP A 324 3.32 -2.01 21.65
C TRP A 324 4.12 -0.89 20.97
N LEU A 325 3.47 0.06 20.30
CA LEU A 325 4.16 1.17 19.61
C LEU A 325 4.88 2.08 20.62
N LYS A 326 4.25 2.40 21.76
CA LYS A 326 4.89 3.18 22.83
C LYS A 326 6.08 2.44 23.44
N ASP A 327 6.02 1.13 23.55
CA ASP A 327 7.14 0.30 23.99
C ASP A 327 8.29 0.32 22.96
N GLN A 328 7.97 0.25 21.66
CA GLN A 328 8.98 0.37 20.60
C GLN A 328 9.69 1.73 20.65
N VAL A 329 8.93 2.81 20.87
CA VAL A 329 9.47 4.17 21.01
C VAL A 329 10.36 4.27 22.26
N THR A 330 9.93 3.71 23.39
CA THR A 330 10.69 3.77 24.65
C THR A 330 11.98 2.95 24.59
N GLY A 331 11.96 1.82 23.90
CA GLY A 331 13.12 0.92 23.72
C GLY A 331 13.94 1.21 22.46
N ALA A 332 13.69 2.33 21.77
CA ALA A 332 14.32 2.65 20.51
C ALA A 332 15.83 2.90 20.65
N GLY A 333 16.60 2.41 19.68
CA GLY A 333 18.04 2.67 19.56
C GLY A 333 18.36 3.82 18.60
N GLU A 334 19.62 3.91 18.18
CA GLU A 334 20.14 4.92 17.24
C GLU A 334 19.84 4.62 15.76
N ALA A 335 18.89 3.73 15.43
CA ALA A 335 18.45 3.54 14.05
C ALA A 335 17.69 4.77 13.53
N TRP A 336 17.47 4.87 12.22
CA TRP A 336 16.35 5.67 11.72
C TRP A 336 15.05 4.96 12.05
N HIS A 337 14.04 5.70 12.52
CA HIS A 337 12.75 5.13 12.90
C HIS A 337 11.72 5.47 11.84
N CYS A 338 11.25 4.46 11.11
CA CYS A 338 10.29 4.64 10.03
C CYS A 338 8.96 4.00 10.40
N TRP A 339 7.92 4.80 10.60
CA TRP A 339 6.56 4.27 10.74
C TRP A 339 5.94 4.10 9.36
N VAL A 340 5.46 2.89 9.09
CA VAL A 340 4.74 2.55 7.88
C VAL A 340 3.25 2.61 8.20
N ASN A 341 2.59 3.64 7.67
CA ASN A 341 1.30 4.15 8.11
C ASN A 341 0.38 4.20 6.89
N SER A 342 -0.85 3.68 6.94
CA SER A 342 -1.73 3.65 5.75
C SER A 342 -2.42 5.00 5.49
N ILE A 343 -2.83 5.70 6.56
CA ILE A 343 -3.57 6.97 6.53
C ILE A 343 -2.80 8.11 7.21
N MET A 344 -2.90 9.32 6.67
CA MET A 344 -2.10 10.50 7.06
C MET A 344 -2.18 10.78 8.57
N LEU A 345 -0.99 10.83 9.19
CA LEU A 345 -0.76 11.13 10.59
C LEU A 345 -0.89 12.63 10.85
N SER A 346 -0.28 13.45 9.99
CA SER A 346 -0.22 14.89 10.13
C SER A 346 -1.60 15.52 9.95
N GLN A 347 -1.80 16.63 10.66
CA GLN A 347 -3.08 17.32 10.63
C GLN A 347 -3.34 17.97 9.27
N LEU A 348 -4.57 17.87 8.76
CA LEU A 348 -5.01 18.67 7.61
C LEU A 348 -6.31 19.41 7.94
N ALA A 349 -6.15 20.52 8.66
CA ALA A 349 -7.23 21.41 9.05
C ALA A 349 -7.80 22.17 7.83
N LYS A 350 -9.11 22.40 7.86
CA LYS A 350 -9.82 23.26 6.90
C LYS A 350 -9.48 24.73 7.15
N PRO A 351 -9.36 25.54 6.08
CA PRO A 351 -9.25 26.99 6.21
C PRO A 351 -10.40 27.59 7.04
N GLY A 352 -10.10 28.57 7.89
CA GLY A 352 -11.11 29.28 8.67
C GLY A 352 -11.68 28.53 9.87
N GLY A 353 -11.04 27.43 10.31
CA GLY A 353 -11.43 26.72 11.55
C GLY A 353 -12.64 25.78 11.39
N GLY A 354 -12.97 25.37 10.16
CA GLY A 354 -14.10 24.49 9.85
C GLY A 354 -13.91 23.01 10.17
N GLY A 355 -13.03 22.66 11.11
CA GLY A 355 -12.62 21.27 11.41
C GLY A 355 -11.52 20.76 10.47
N TYR A 356 -11.58 19.48 10.10
CA TYR A 356 -10.56 18.79 9.30
C TYR A 356 -11.07 18.41 7.92
N MET A 357 -10.14 18.22 6.97
CA MET A 357 -10.47 17.86 5.59
C MET A 357 -11.15 16.48 5.53
N PHE A 358 -10.50 15.44 6.08
CA PHE A 358 -11.06 14.10 6.25
C PHE A 358 -10.82 13.58 7.66
N THR A 359 -11.87 13.06 8.29
CA THR A 359 -11.80 12.48 9.64
C THR A 359 -11.55 10.98 9.63
N ASP A 360 -11.47 10.34 8.46
CA ASP A 360 -11.02 8.96 8.36
C ASP A 360 -9.51 8.81 8.65
N GLN A 361 -8.78 9.91 8.56
CA GLN A 361 -7.36 10.05 8.91
C GLN A 361 -7.15 10.10 10.42
N TRP A 362 -5.90 10.28 10.87
CA TRP A 362 -5.61 10.53 12.29
C TRP A 362 -6.29 11.79 12.85
N ASP A 363 -6.77 12.69 11.99
CA ASP A 363 -7.61 13.83 12.35
C ASP A 363 -8.96 13.44 12.99
N GLY A 364 -9.45 12.22 12.79
CA GLY A 364 -10.60 11.66 13.52
C GLY A 364 -10.27 11.09 14.90
N PHE A 365 -8.99 11.00 15.26
CA PHE A 365 -8.47 10.32 16.45
C PHE A 365 -7.50 11.20 17.23
N LEU A 366 -7.86 12.48 17.39
CA LEU A 366 -6.99 13.55 17.92
C LEU A 366 -6.37 13.24 19.28
N ALA A 367 -7.15 12.68 20.20
CA ALA A 367 -6.68 12.37 21.56
C ALA A 367 -5.57 11.32 21.53
N GLU A 368 -5.77 10.23 20.77
CA GLU A 368 -4.75 9.19 20.62
C GLU A 368 -3.55 9.66 19.81
N ARG A 369 -3.75 10.46 18.75
CA ARG A 369 -2.64 11.09 18.02
C ARG A 369 -1.75 11.90 18.96
N LYS A 370 -2.36 12.81 19.73
CA LYS A 370 -1.63 13.66 20.67
C LYS A 370 -0.95 12.82 21.75
N GLU A 371 -1.60 11.79 22.28
CA GLU A 371 -1.01 10.86 23.26
C GLU A 371 0.27 10.21 22.72
N VAL A 372 0.19 9.60 21.53
CA VAL A 372 1.30 8.87 20.91
C VAL A 372 2.45 9.81 20.54
N LEU A 373 2.17 10.95 19.91
CA LEU A 373 3.22 11.90 19.50
C LEU A 373 3.83 12.65 20.69
N THR A 374 3.06 12.88 21.76
CA THR A 374 3.62 13.39 23.03
C THR A 374 4.56 12.35 23.65
N HIS A 375 4.22 11.07 23.60
CA HIS A 375 5.09 9.98 24.08
C HIS A 375 6.42 9.94 23.29
N VAL A 376 6.36 10.08 21.95
CA VAL A 376 7.55 10.24 21.11
C VAL A 376 8.41 11.41 21.58
N ALA A 377 7.83 12.60 21.71
CA ALA A 377 8.55 13.79 22.15
C ALA A 377 9.19 13.63 23.54
N GLN A 378 8.48 13.03 24.50
CA GLN A 378 8.94 12.84 25.87
C GLN A 378 10.01 11.75 26.01
N SER A 379 9.97 10.73 25.14
CA SER A 379 10.98 9.66 25.11
C SER A 379 12.34 10.14 24.60
N GLY A 380 12.39 11.29 23.91
CA GLY A 380 13.60 11.77 23.25
C GLY A 380 13.94 10.99 21.98
N LEU A 381 12.97 10.29 21.37
CA LEU A 381 13.17 9.64 20.08
C LEU A 381 13.56 10.68 19.03
N GLU A 382 14.70 10.47 18.40
CA GLU A 382 15.17 11.25 17.26
C GLU A 382 14.97 10.49 15.95
N ASP A 383 15.13 11.17 14.81
CA ASP A 383 15.19 10.53 13.48
C ASP A 383 13.93 9.75 13.07
N LEU A 384 12.76 10.27 13.48
CA LEU A 384 11.45 9.75 13.09
C LEU A 384 11.05 10.22 11.68
N VAL A 385 10.77 9.26 10.82
CA VAL A 385 10.12 9.45 9.53
C VAL A 385 8.84 8.62 9.49
N VAL A 386 7.79 9.15 8.88
CA VAL A 386 6.53 8.44 8.65
C VAL A 386 6.29 8.42 7.14
N ILE A 387 5.95 7.26 6.59
CA ILE A 387 5.60 7.11 5.17
C ILE A 387 4.13 6.69 5.07
N THR A 388 3.38 7.31 4.15
CA THR A 388 1.91 7.22 4.14
C THR A 388 1.27 7.24 2.75
N GLY A 389 0.05 6.71 2.62
CA GLY A 389 -0.74 6.64 1.38
C GLY A 389 -2.12 7.30 1.53
N ASP A 390 -3.16 6.65 0.99
CA ASP A 390 -4.60 6.99 1.07
C ASP A 390 -5.03 8.27 0.34
N TRP A 391 -4.31 9.39 0.49
CA TRP A 391 -4.74 10.70 -0.03
C TRP A 391 -4.69 10.88 -1.56
N HIS A 392 -4.15 9.89 -2.28
CA HIS A 392 -3.89 9.93 -3.73
C HIS A 392 -3.06 11.13 -4.20
N SER A 393 -2.37 11.81 -3.30
CA SER A 393 -1.63 13.05 -3.53
C SER A 393 -0.40 13.07 -2.65
N ALA A 394 0.66 13.76 -3.09
CA ALA A 394 1.86 13.89 -2.28
C ALA A 394 1.79 15.05 -1.29
N PHE A 395 2.13 14.77 -0.04
CA PHE A 395 2.32 15.74 1.02
C PHE A 395 3.67 15.53 1.71
N VAL A 396 4.26 16.63 2.18
CA VAL A 396 5.40 16.59 3.08
C VAL A 396 5.11 17.49 4.27
N ASP A 397 5.18 16.92 5.47
CA ASP A 397 4.73 17.56 6.70
C ASP A 397 5.78 17.44 7.82
N ASP A 398 5.95 18.51 8.60
CA ASP A 398 6.65 18.46 9.87
C ASP A 398 5.75 17.86 10.96
N ILE A 399 6.19 16.78 11.62
CA ILE A 399 5.40 16.17 12.70
C ILE A 399 5.63 16.92 14.00
N ARG A 400 4.54 17.18 14.73
CA ARG A 400 4.55 17.83 16.05
C ARG A 400 3.70 17.02 17.04
N PRO A 401 4.03 17.05 18.35
CA PRO A 401 3.22 16.40 19.37
C PRO A 401 1.83 17.04 19.50
N ASP A 402 1.73 18.34 19.22
CA ASP A 402 0.45 19.05 19.11
C ASP A 402 0.48 20.00 17.90
N PHE A 403 -0.28 19.68 16.86
CA PHE A 403 -0.37 20.50 15.65
C PHE A 403 -1.12 21.82 15.87
N ALA A 404 -1.90 21.96 16.95
CA ALA A 404 -2.58 23.21 17.29
C ALA A 404 -1.66 24.19 18.03
N ASP A 405 -0.54 23.72 18.59
CA ASP A 405 0.46 24.55 19.25
C ASP A 405 1.77 24.60 18.43
N PRO A 406 1.99 25.66 17.63
CA PRO A 406 3.18 25.79 16.81
C PRO A 406 4.47 26.00 17.62
N ALA A 407 4.38 26.25 18.94
CA ALA A 407 5.54 26.32 19.82
C ALA A 407 6.10 24.94 20.18
N THR A 408 5.32 23.86 20.03
CA THR A 408 5.83 22.50 20.25
C THR A 408 6.91 22.14 19.24
N PRO A 409 7.96 21.40 19.63
CA PRO A 409 9.06 21.10 18.71
C PRO A 409 8.59 20.21 17.53
N VAL A 410 9.27 20.36 16.39
CA VAL A 410 9.20 19.35 15.33
C VAL A 410 9.93 18.10 15.83
N ILE A 411 9.29 16.94 15.71
CA ILE A 411 9.82 15.65 16.20
C ILE A 411 10.06 14.62 15.08
N GLY A 412 9.63 14.93 13.85
CA GLY A 412 9.80 14.03 12.72
C GLY A 412 9.29 14.63 11.41
N THR A 413 9.22 13.82 10.38
CA THR A 413 8.66 14.21 9.07
C THR A 413 7.77 13.11 8.53
N GLU A 414 6.62 13.49 7.97
CA GLU A 414 5.77 12.59 7.21
C GLU A 414 5.91 12.84 5.71
N PHE A 415 5.98 11.74 4.95
CA PHE A 415 5.90 11.70 3.50
C PHE A 415 4.65 10.92 3.11
N THR A 416 3.60 11.62 2.69
CA THR A 416 2.43 11.00 2.08
C THR A 416 2.69 10.91 0.58
N ALA A 417 2.67 9.69 0.03
CA ALA A 417 3.04 9.41 -1.36
C ALA A 417 1.84 9.54 -2.30
N HIS A 418 2.11 9.86 -3.57
CA HIS A 418 1.11 9.75 -4.64
C HIS A 418 0.53 8.33 -4.74
N SER A 419 -0.68 8.21 -5.28
CA SER A 419 -1.25 6.93 -5.65
C SER A 419 -0.55 6.33 -6.88
N VAL A 420 -0.55 5.00 -6.98
CA VAL A 420 -0.10 4.30 -8.20
C VAL A 420 -1.01 4.63 -9.38
N SER A 421 -2.32 4.65 -9.16
CA SER A 421 -3.30 4.96 -10.21
C SER A 421 -4.58 5.62 -9.73
N SER A 422 -5.00 5.41 -8.48
CA SER A 422 -6.27 5.91 -7.94
C SER A 422 -6.39 7.42 -8.09
N GLY A 423 -7.52 7.88 -8.62
CA GLY A 423 -7.76 9.27 -8.97
C GLY A 423 -7.65 10.23 -7.78
N ALA A 424 -6.89 11.30 -7.97
CA ALA A 424 -6.84 12.43 -7.06
C ALA A 424 -7.95 13.45 -7.35
N TYR A 425 -8.01 14.52 -6.55
CA TYR A 425 -8.85 15.69 -6.86
C TYR A 425 -8.47 16.33 -8.20
N SER A 426 -9.41 17.09 -8.78
CA SER A 426 -9.16 17.73 -10.08
C SER A 426 -8.04 18.77 -9.99
N PRO A 427 -7.30 19.01 -11.08
CA PRO A 427 -6.26 20.04 -11.11
C PRO A 427 -6.73 21.44 -10.69
N GLU A 428 -7.97 21.81 -11.04
CA GLU A 428 -8.57 23.08 -10.64
C GLU A 428 -8.86 23.14 -9.14
N TRP A 429 -9.34 22.03 -8.57
CA TRP A 429 -9.54 21.91 -7.14
C TRP A 429 -8.21 22.00 -6.40
N ASN A 430 -7.18 21.28 -6.87
CA ASN A 430 -5.85 21.28 -6.27
C ASN A 430 -5.21 22.66 -6.31
N ALA A 431 -5.27 23.35 -7.45
CA ALA A 431 -4.74 24.71 -7.60
C ALA A 431 -5.44 25.72 -6.68
N THR A 432 -6.75 25.54 -6.46
CA THR A 432 -7.56 26.41 -5.60
C THR A 432 -7.32 26.17 -4.12
N ASN A 433 -7.16 24.90 -3.72
CA ASN A 433 -7.14 24.51 -2.31
C ASN A 433 -5.73 24.31 -1.75
N GLY A 434 -4.73 23.96 -2.56
CA GLY A 434 -3.33 23.81 -2.13
C GLY A 434 -2.83 25.00 -1.30
N PRO A 435 -2.88 26.24 -1.80
CA PRO A 435 -2.44 27.42 -1.05
C PRO A 435 -3.23 27.64 0.24
N LYS A 436 -4.53 27.28 0.25
CA LYS A 436 -5.38 27.43 1.44
C LYS A 436 -5.05 26.39 2.50
N MET A 437 -4.77 25.15 2.10
CA MET A 437 -4.31 24.10 3.00
C MET A 437 -2.99 24.50 3.66
N GLY A 438 -2.04 25.01 2.87
CA GLY A 438 -0.77 25.51 3.40
C GLY A 438 -0.91 26.68 4.37
N ALA A 439 -1.82 27.62 4.10
CA ALA A 439 -2.11 28.72 5.03
C ALA A 439 -2.76 28.24 6.34
N ALA A 440 -3.58 27.19 6.30
CA ALA A 440 -4.25 26.64 7.47
C ALA A 440 -3.38 25.67 8.29
N ASN A 441 -2.31 25.14 7.70
CA ASN A 441 -1.49 24.08 8.27
C ASN A 441 0.00 24.47 8.19
N PRO A 442 0.54 25.21 9.18
CA PRO A 442 1.91 25.73 9.12
C PRO A 442 2.99 24.66 9.05
N HIS A 443 2.69 23.43 9.46
CA HIS A 443 3.58 22.27 9.35
C HIS A 443 3.66 21.68 7.94
N LEU A 444 2.67 21.92 7.08
CA LEU A 444 2.67 21.49 5.69
C LEU A 444 3.78 22.22 4.93
N LYS A 445 4.65 21.46 4.26
CA LYS A 445 5.74 22.00 3.45
C LYS A 445 5.47 21.93 1.97
N TYR A 446 4.73 20.92 1.54
CA TYR A 446 4.59 20.58 0.13
C TYR A 446 3.26 19.90 -0.12
N PHE A 447 2.57 20.29 -1.18
CA PHE A 447 1.41 19.57 -1.68
C PHE A 447 1.41 19.51 -3.21
N GLU A 448 1.29 18.30 -3.74
CA GLU A 448 1.08 18.03 -5.16
C GLU A 448 0.04 16.94 -5.34
N GLY A 449 -1.10 17.26 -5.97
CA GLY A 449 -2.21 16.33 -6.19
C GLY A 449 -2.50 16.00 -7.65
N ASN A 450 -1.61 16.34 -8.60
CA ASN A 450 -1.85 16.15 -10.04
C ASN A 450 -0.93 15.09 -10.67
N ARG A 451 -0.14 14.36 -9.89
CA ARG A 451 0.72 13.28 -10.34
C ARG A 451 0.33 11.93 -9.71
N TYR A 452 0.86 10.88 -10.31
CA TYR A 452 0.70 9.49 -9.92
C TYR A 452 2.08 8.83 -9.95
N GLY A 453 2.32 7.83 -9.11
CA GLY A 453 3.62 7.17 -9.07
C GLY A 453 3.88 6.41 -7.78
N TYR A 454 5.07 6.60 -7.22
CA TYR A 454 5.59 5.93 -6.04
C TYR A 454 6.76 6.74 -5.47
N ASP A 455 7.15 6.47 -4.23
CA ASP A 455 8.31 7.14 -3.63
C ASP A 455 9.48 6.17 -3.49
N VAL A 456 10.69 6.66 -3.71
CA VAL A 456 11.93 5.94 -3.41
C VAL A 456 12.67 6.62 -2.29
N TYR A 457 13.00 5.86 -1.26
CA TYR A 457 13.71 6.30 -0.08
C TYR A 457 15.15 5.79 -0.13
N GLU A 458 16.10 6.68 0.07
CA GLU A 458 17.51 6.37 0.25
C GLU A 458 17.95 6.83 1.64
N VAL A 459 18.23 5.85 2.50
CA VAL A 459 18.58 6.04 3.91
C VAL A 459 20.05 5.74 4.08
N THR A 460 20.78 6.67 4.69
CA THR A 460 22.20 6.54 5.05
C THR A 460 22.38 6.91 6.52
N PRO A 461 23.52 6.61 7.16
CA PRO A 461 23.76 7.01 8.56
C PRO A 461 23.61 8.52 8.83
N ARG A 462 23.68 9.36 7.81
CA ARG A 462 23.64 10.83 7.96
C ARG A 462 22.38 11.49 7.43
N ARG A 463 21.65 10.82 6.54
CA ARG A 463 20.55 11.44 5.79
C ARG A 463 19.54 10.42 5.30
N TRP A 464 18.29 10.79 5.40
CA TRP A 464 17.16 10.21 4.70
C TRP A 464 16.82 11.08 3.48
N SER A 465 16.72 10.49 2.29
CA SER A 465 16.30 11.18 1.07
C SER A 465 15.07 10.50 0.48
N THR A 466 14.02 11.27 0.21
CA THR A 466 12.79 10.80 -0.42
C THR A 466 12.69 11.38 -1.82
N HIS A 467 12.69 10.52 -2.83
CA HIS A 467 12.54 10.87 -4.24
C HIS A 467 11.10 10.58 -4.68
N LEU A 468 10.32 11.63 -4.95
CA LEU A 468 8.95 11.47 -5.43
C LEU A 468 9.00 11.07 -6.90
N ARG A 469 8.77 9.79 -7.21
CA ARG A 469 8.79 9.27 -8.58
C ARG A 469 7.40 9.37 -9.17
N VAL A 470 7.30 9.97 -10.35
CA VAL A 470 6.02 10.16 -11.03
C VAL A 470 6.05 9.60 -12.45
N ILE A 471 4.92 9.04 -12.86
CA ILE A 471 4.67 8.65 -14.25
C ILE A 471 4.20 9.86 -15.07
N GLY A 472 4.50 9.84 -16.37
CA GLY A 472 3.98 10.83 -17.33
C GLY A 472 2.47 10.74 -17.58
N ASP A 473 1.93 9.53 -17.75
CA ASP A 473 0.51 9.31 -18.06
C ASP A 473 0.00 7.93 -17.59
N ARG A 474 -1.01 7.91 -16.72
CA ARG A 474 -1.63 6.68 -16.21
C ARG A 474 -2.40 5.87 -17.27
N ARG A 475 -2.64 6.43 -18.46
CA ARG A 475 -3.25 5.74 -19.61
C ARG A 475 -2.24 4.90 -20.39
N ASP A 476 -0.96 5.17 -20.26
CA ASP A 476 0.09 4.43 -20.95
C ASP A 476 0.73 3.40 -20.00
N PRO A 477 0.55 2.08 -20.21
CA PRO A 477 1.20 1.05 -19.39
C PRO A 477 2.73 1.10 -19.45
N ARG A 478 3.32 1.81 -20.42
CA ARG A 478 4.76 1.99 -20.58
C ARG A 478 5.21 3.42 -20.27
N SER A 479 4.37 4.21 -19.61
CA SER A 479 4.68 5.60 -19.29
C SER A 479 6.05 5.70 -18.63
N PRO A 480 6.90 6.66 -19.06
CA PRO A 480 8.19 6.88 -18.41
C PRO A 480 7.99 7.34 -16.96
N VAL A 481 8.97 7.02 -16.12
CA VAL A 481 9.07 7.44 -14.73
C VAL A 481 10.18 8.48 -14.60
N SER A 482 9.95 9.52 -13.80
CA SER A 482 10.93 10.57 -13.50
C SER A 482 10.85 10.98 -12.03
N THR A 483 11.90 11.61 -11.49
CA THR A 483 11.79 12.29 -10.18
C THR A 483 11.12 13.64 -10.38
N LEU A 484 10.00 13.85 -9.69
CA LEU A 484 9.36 15.16 -9.61
C LEU A 484 10.19 16.09 -8.73
N THR A 485 10.42 15.67 -7.49
CA THR A 485 11.23 16.40 -6.52
C THR A 485 11.88 15.45 -5.52
N THR A 486 12.87 15.95 -4.77
CA THR A 486 13.54 15.23 -3.69
C THR A 486 13.48 16.04 -2.40
N PHE A 487 13.20 15.38 -1.29
CA PHE A 487 13.29 15.93 0.05
C PHE A 487 14.34 15.18 0.86
N HIS A 488 14.93 15.88 1.82
CA HIS A 488 15.93 15.32 2.73
C HIS A 488 15.57 15.58 4.19
N VAL A 489 15.93 14.63 5.06
CA VAL A 489 16.01 14.81 6.52
C VAL A 489 17.42 14.45 6.93
N ASP A 490 18.12 15.36 7.62
CA ASP A 490 19.47 15.10 8.13
C ASP A 490 19.40 14.51 9.54
N ARG A 491 20.31 13.58 9.84
CA ARG A 491 20.38 12.89 11.14
C ARG A 491 20.45 13.90 12.30
N GLY A 492 19.68 13.67 13.37
CA GLY A 492 19.60 14.53 14.56
C GLY A 492 18.95 15.90 14.31
N ARG A 493 18.32 16.10 13.15
CA ARG A 493 17.65 17.35 12.78
C ARG A 493 16.22 17.06 12.31
N PRO A 494 15.23 17.11 13.21
CA PRO A 494 13.86 16.83 12.83
C PRO A 494 13.34 17.88 11.85
N GLY A 495 12.58 17.41 10.86
CA GLY A 495 12.03 18.23 9.78
C GLY A 495 12.82 18.12 8.47
N SER A 496 12.09 18.05 7.37
CA SER A 496 12.66 17.97 6.02
C SER A 496 13.10 19.31 5.39
N TYR A 497 13.84 19.23 4.29
CA TYR A 497 14.02 20.33 3.34
C TYR A 497 13.98 19.81 1.90
N GLU A 498 13.48 20.61 0.97
CA GLU A 498 13.45 20.27 -0.45
C GLU A 498 14.85 20.47 -1.07
N ASP A 499 15.24 19.56 -1.95
CA ASP A 499 16.48 19.68 -2.71
C ASP A 499 16.40 20.90 -3.63
N ARG A 500 17.41 21.77 -3.55
CA ARG A 500 17.52 22.97 -4.38
C ARG A 500 17.54 22.66 -5.87
N ALA A 501 18.00 21.47 -6.26
CA ALA A 501 18.01 21.04 -7.66
C ALA A 501 16.59 20.79 -8.21
N THR A 502 15.61 20.51 -7.34
CA THR A 502 14.24 20.15 -7.76
C THR A 502 13.15 21.06 -7.19
N ILE A 503 13.51 22.07 -6.39
CA ILE A 503 12.58 23.01 -5.74
C ILE A 503 11.67 23.78 -6.72
N THR A 504 12.06 23.86 -7.99
CA THR A 504 11.27 24.51 -9.06
C THR A 504 10.27 23.59 -9.74
N SER A 505 10.14 22.33 -9.31
CA SER A 505 9.17 21.39 -9.88
C SER A 505 7.73 21.89 -9.69
N PRO A 506 6.72 21.40 -10.43
CA PRO A 506 5.34 21.79 -10.19
C PRO A 506 4.82 21.30 -8.83
N ALA A 507 4.16 22.18 -8.07
CA ALA A 507 3.37 21.83 -6.89
C ALA A 507 2.24 22.85 -6.71
N GLN A 508 1.16 22.47 -6.04
CA GLN A 508 0.06 23.38 -5.74
C GLN A 508 0.28 24.16 -4.44
N TYR A 509 1.20 23.71 -3.59
CA TYR A 509 1.71 24.50 -2.48
C TYR A 509 3.16 24.13 -2.14
N ARG A 510 3.94 25.15 -1.78
CA ARG A 510 5.26 25.03 -1.15
C ARG A 510 5.41 26.06 -0.04
N ARG A 511 5.97 25.65 1.09
CA ARG A 511 6.39 26.55 2.15
C ARG A 511 7.76 27.12 1.79
N HIS A 512 7.82 28.44 1.63
CA HIS A 512 9.05 29.18 1.31
C HIS A 512 9.87 29.53 2.55
#